data_AF-A0A067P982-F1
#
_entry.id   AF-A0A067P982-F1
#
_cell.length_a   1.000
_cell.length_b   1.000
_cell.length_c   1.000
_cell.angle_alpha   90.00
_cell.angle_beta   90.00
_cell.angle_gamma   90.00
#
_symmetry.space_group_name_H-M   'P 1'
#
loop_
_entity.id
_entity.type
_entity.pdbx_description
1 polymer ?
#
loop_
_entity_poly.entity_id
_entity_poly.type
_entity_poly.pdbx_seq_one_letter_code
_entity_poly.pdbx_strand_id
1 'polypeptide(L)'
;MVIVFPAEHIEPRSFRKPLSAEIQTLEQLKRHLGVTMIELNTWREIIHSLASEHMDVNMTFTEQDPTVVKAFKAQILEHIPELEDFDEAWPINVIIKTWFHEKRRRPRFARRLPSTKKHRGTDNSTDNEKPRSVVVKQEDLAQPMTLRKRHVHPNRAYVDLSACSRPASGSLAKSAFTSSSLLASSSSASASSSSSSAPAPSYSASASRASHSSYAVGGTRQGSGSNPQLPSNNPPSDPTRAVKDWLAFHGIEALYPQFAEAGIKNSAKLGFSISWSTERRRKLFNRIMGMKEITFYQEAQLKVALGL
;
A
#
# COMPACT_ATOMS: atom_id res chain seq x y z
N MET A 1 19.20 9.31 57.96
CA MET A 1 20.10 8.81 56.91
C MET A 1 19.24 8.59 55.66
N VAL A 2 19.43 9.37 54.61
CA VAL A 2 18.61 9.28 53.38
C VAL A 2 19.37 8.44 52.37
N ILE A 3 18.79 7.31 51.95
CA ILE A 3 19.36 6.48 50.89
C ILE A 3 18.90 7.07 49.56
N VAL A 4 19.74 7.92 48.98
CA VAL A 4 19.59 8.36 47.59
C VAL A 4 20.03 7.20 46.71
N PHE A 5 19.07 6.46 46.16
CA PHE A 5 19.38 5.53 45.07
C PHE A 5 19.88 6.33 43.87
N PRO A 6 21.02 5.97 43.27
CA PRO A 6 21.42 6.58 42.00
C PRO A 6 20.32 6.30 40.98
N ALA A 7 19.96 7.30 40.18
CA ALA A 7 19.03 7.09 39.08
C ALA A 7 19.65 6.06 38.13
N GLU A 8 19.05 4.86 38.04
CA GLU A 8 19.54 3.83 37.14
C GLU A 8 19.55 4.38 35.73
N HIS A 9 20.71 4.37 35.10
CA HIS A 9 20.90 4.92 33.77
C HIS A 9 20.34 3.93 32.75
N ILE A 10 19.00 3.90 32.65
CA ILE A 10 18.26 3.10 31.67
C ILE A 10 18.79 3.49 30.30
N GLU A 11 19.63 2.65 29.70
CA GLU A 11 20.12 2.89 28.35
C GLU A 11 18.89 2.98 27.42
N PRO A 12 18.78 4.05 26.61
CA PRO A 12 17.64 4.21 25.71
C PRO A 12 17.57 2.99 24.81
N ARG A 13 16.42 2.32 24.79
CA ARG A 13 16.22 1.07 24.05
C ARG A 13 16.24 1.37 22.55
N SER A 14 17.43 1.41 21.96
CA SER A 14 17.59 1.76 20.55
C SER A 14 16.75 0.81 19.69
N PHE A 15 15.81 1.40 18.95
CA PHE A 15 14.78 0.63 18.26
C PHE A 15 15.34 0.02 16.97
N ARG A 16 16.07 -1.09 17.13
CA ARG A 16 16.79 -1.80 16.07
C ARG A 16 15.95 -1.98 14.81
N LYS A 17 16.47 -1.40 13.72
CA LYS A 17 15.95 -1.49 12.36
C LYS A 17 15.61 -2.95 11.98
N PRO A 18 14.35 -3.26 11.61
CA PRO A 18 13.97 -4.61 11.21
C PRO A 18 14.77 -5.11 9.99
N LEU A 19 15.15 -6.38 9.99
CA LEU A 19 15.89 -7.02 8.88
C LEU A 19 15.16 -6.93 7.52
N SER A 20 13.84 -6.71 7.53
CA SER A 20 12.98 -6.56 6.35
C SER A 20 12.56 -5.11 6.06
N ALA A 21 13.23 -4.11 6.65
CA ALA A 21 12.82 -2.70 6.58
C ALA A 21 12.78 -2.07 5.17
N GLU A 22 13.31 -2.73 4.13
CA GLU A 22 13.40 -2.16 2.78
C GLU A 22 12.05 -2.03 2.04
N ILE A 23 11.05 -2.86 2.38
CA ILE A 23 9.70 -2.78 1.78
C ILE A 23 8.64 -2.90 2.89
N GLN A 24 8.58 -1.89 3.77
CA GLN A 24 7.50 -1.79 4.75
C GLN A 24 6.35 -0.89 4.27
N THR A 25 5.13 -1.34 4.50
CA THR A 25 3.92 -0.52 4.38
C THR A 25 3.79 0.43 5.56
N LEU A 26 3.02 1.52 5.39
CA LEU A 26 2.79 2.49 6.47
C LEU A 26 2.12 1.87 7.72
N GLU A 27 1.27 0.85 7.54
CA GLU A 27 0.68 0.09 8.66
C GLU A 27 1.70 -0.80 9.39
N GLN A 28 2.77 -1.26 8.73
CA GLN A 28 3.87 -1.94 9.42
C GLN A 28 4.76 -0.94 10.15
N LEU A 29 5.11 0.18 9.50
CA LEU A 29 5.89 1.26 10.10
C LEU A 29 5.21 1.79 11.38
N LYS A 30 3.91 2.11 11.32
CA LYS A 30 3.06 2.46 12.46
C LYS A 30 3.17 1.45 13.62
N ARG A 31 3.05 0.15 13.34
CA ARG A 31 3.16 -0.92 14.37
C ARG A 31 4.55 -1.04 14.98
N HIS A 32 5.61 -0.73 14.23
CA HIS A 32 6.98 -0.75 14.74
C HIS A 32 7.32 0.50 15.58
N LEU A 33 6.73 1.64 15.24
CA LEU A 33 6.91 2.92 15.93
C LEU A 33 6.02 3.08 17.18
N GLY A 34 4.89 2.38 17.24
CA GLY A 34 3.88 2.53 18.30
C GLY A 34 2.96 3.75 18.17
N VAL A 35 3.22 4.64 17.21
CA VAL A 35 2.48 5.88 16.98
C VAL A 35 1.09 5.67 16.34
N THR A 36 0.25 6.69 16.38
CA THR A 36 -1.02 6.74 15.64
C THR A 36 -0.79 6.92 14.13
N MET A 37 -1.83 6.69 13.33
CA MET A 37 -1.79 7.00 11.90
C MET A 37 -1.86 8.51 11.61
N ILE A 38 -2.21 9.34 12.60
CA ILE A 38 -2.26 10.80 12.41
C ILE A 38 -0.83 11.35 12.50
N GLU A 39 -0.12 11.07 13.59
CA GLU A 39 1.28 11.47 13.79
C GLU A 39 2.17 10.96 12.64
N LEU A 40 2.02 9.70 12.23
CA LEU A 40 2.78 9.15 11.11
C LEU A 40 2.51 9.88 9.78
N ASN A 41 1.32 10.44 9.56
CA ASN A 41 1.07 11.26 8.38
C ASN A 41 1.63 12.69 8.52
N THR A 42 1.55 13.30 9.71
CA THR A 42 2.22 14.58 10.00
C THR A 42 3.73 14.49 9.77
N TRP A 43 4.38 13.44 10.30
CA TRP A 43 5.81 13.17 10.09
C TRP A 43 6.13 13.00 8.60
N ARG A 44 5.29 12.27 7.85
CA ARG A 44 5.45 12.14 6.40
C ARG A 44 5.33 13.48 5.69
N GLU A 45 4.37 14.33 6.03
CA GLU A 45 4.18 15.63 5.39
C GLU A 45 5.37 16.57 5.61
N ILE A 46 5.90 16.63 6.83
CA ILE A 46 7.14 17.36 7.16
C ILE A 46 8.33 16.83 6.34
N ILE A 47 8.57 15.51 6.40
CA ILE A 47 9.69 14.85 5.68
C ILE A 47 9.56 15.04 4.16
N HIS A 48 8.35 14.95 3.61
CA HIS A 48 8.09 15.18 2.18
C HIS A 48 8.31 16.65 1.77
N SER A 49 8.05 17.61 2.66
CA SER A 49 8.25 19.04 2.39
C SER A 49 9.74 19.36 2.30
N LEU A 50 10.50 19.06 3.36
CA LEU A 50 11.95 19.23 3.41
C LEU A 50 12.66 18.48 2.28
N ALA A 51 12.17 17.27 1.93
CA ALA A 51 12.70 16.50 0.81
C ALA A 51 12.47 17.13 -0.56
N SER A 52 11.41 17.92 -0.72
CA SER A 52 11.14 18.66 -1.96
C SER A 52 11.92 19.97 -2.08
N GLU A 53 12.49 20.45 -0.98
CA GLU A 53 13.31 21.66 -0.93
C GLU A 53 14.81 21.34 -1.04
N HIS A 54 15.28 20.29 -0.35
CA HIS A 54 16.71 20.01 -0.17
C HIS A 54 17.25 18.77 -0.90
N MET A 55 16.44 18.01 -1.62
CA MET A 55 16.90 16.80 -2.34
C MET A 55 16.48 16.80 -3.82
N ASP A 56 17.39 16.38 -4.72
CA ASP A 56 17.03 16.25 -6.14
C ASP A 56 16.12 15.02 -6.35
N VAL A 57 14.85 15.28 -6.70
CA VAL A 57 13.83 14.27 -6.99
C VAL A 57 14.25 13.31 -8.13
N ASN A 58 15.23 13.67 -8.98
CA ASN A 58 15.71 12.85 -10.09
C ASN A 58 16.74 11.76 -9.68
N MET A 59 17.68 12.06 -8.76
CA MET A 59 18.73 11.12 -8.29
C MET A 59 18.25 10.22 -7.13
N THR A 60 18.46 8.89 -7.17
CA THR A 60 17.99 7.98 -6.09
C THR A 60 18.55 8.40 -4.74
N PHE A 61 17.86 8.07 -3.63
CA PHE A 61 18.30 8.39 -2.28
C PHE A 61 19.71 7.87 -1.94
N THR A 62 20.19 6.84 -2.65
CA THR A 62 21.53 6.27 -2.57
C THR A 62 22.59 6.95 -3.46
N GLU A 63 22.17 7.79 -4.40
CA GLU A 63 23.04 8.60 -5.28
C GLU A 63 23.18 10.05 -4.78
N GLN A 64 22.38 10.47 -3.80
CA GLN A 64 22.44 11.80 -3.18
C GLN A 64 23.78 12.01 -2.45
N ASP A 65 24.25 13.25 -2.40
CA ASP A 65 25.45 13.62 -1.64
C ASP A 65 25.27 13.29 -0.14
N PRO A 66 26.16 12.51 0.50
CA PRO A 66 26.03 12.13 1.90
C PRO A 66 26.06 13.32 2.87
N THR A 67 26.65 14.45 2.49
CA THR A 67 26.62 15.70 3.29
C THR A 67 25.23 16.33 3.27
N VAL A 68 24.59 16.38 2.10
CA VAL A 68 23.20 16.85 1.93
C VAL A 68 22.23 15.91 2.66
N VAL A 69 22.40 14.60 2.53
CA VAL A 69 21.59 13.62 3.29
C VAL A 69 21.75 13.79 4.80
N LYS A 70 22.96 14.10 5.29
CA LYS A 70 23.21 14.35 6.72
C LYS A 70 22.56 15.66 7.20
N ALA A 71 22.66 16.74 6.43
CA ALA A 71 22.01 18.02 6.75
C ALA A 71 20.48 17.90 6.77
N PHE A 72 19.90 17.27 5.74
CA PHE A 72 18.48 16.95 5.65
C PHE A 72 17.97 16.12 6.84
N LYS A 73 18.74 15.12 7.30
CA LYS A 73 18.40 14.37 8.52
C LYS A 73 18.41 15.24 9.78
N ALA A 74 19.40 16.13 9.93
CA ALA A 74 19.48 17.02 11.08
C ALA A 74 18.25 17.94 11.18
N GLN A 75 17.83 18.55 10.06
CA GLN A 75 16.60 19.36 10.00
C GLN A 75 15.33 18.56 10.35
N ILE A 76 15.25 17.28 9.93
CA ILE A 76 14.10 16.44 10.32
C ILE A 76 14.09 16.17 11.83
N LEU A 77 15.26 15.94 12.45
CA LEU A 77 15.34 15.74 13.90
C LEU A 77 15.03 17.03 14.69
N GLU A 78 15.35 18.21 14.14
CA GLU A 78 14.93 19.50 14.69
C GLU A 78 13.40 19.69 14.69
N HIS A 79 12.70 19.16 13.67
CA HIS A 79 11.24 19.20 13.58
C HIS A 79 10.51 18.02 14.23
N ILE A 80 11.17 16.87 14.40
CA ILE A 80 10.62 15.60 14.89
C ILE A 80 11.67 14.91 15.79
N PRO A 81 11.90 15.42 17.01
CA PRO A 81 12.93 14.89 17.91
C PRO A 81 12.65 13.45 18.35
N GLU A 82 11.41 12.98 18.28
CA GLU A 82 11.02 11.59 18.59
C GLU A 82 11.67 10.56 17.63
N LEU A 83 12.28 11.00 16.54
CA LEU A 83 13.03 10.14 15.61
C LEU A 83 14.50 9.91 16.00
N GLU A 84 15.00 10.54 17.06
CA GLU A 84 16.38 10.35 17.56
C GLU A 84 16.57 8.99 18.28
N ASP A 85 15.52 8.46 18.93
CA ASP A 85 15.50 7.15 19.63
C ASP A 85 15.71 5.92 18.69
N PHE A 86 15.75 6.13 17.38
CA PHE A 86 15.80 5.08 16.36
C PHE A 86 17.17 5.00 15.68
N ASP A 87 17.78 3.81 15.68
CA ASP A 87 19.08 3.55 15.02
C ASP A 87 19.13 4.14 13.60
N GLU A 88 20.16 4.95 13.30
CA GLU A 88 20.37 5.65 12.01
C GLU A 88 19.23 6.60 11.56
N ALA A 89 18.29 6.92 12.46
CA ALA A 89 16.96 7.46 12.16
C ALA A 89 16.27 6.67 11.03
N TRP A 90 16.25 5.34 11.14
CA TRP A 90 15.73 4.46 10.09
C TRP A 90 14.29 4.74 9.60
N PRO A 91 13.35 5.27 10.40
CA PRO A 91 12.02 5.62 9.90
C PRO A 91 12.05 6.69 8.80
N ILE A 92 12.95 7.68 8.92
CA ILE A 92 13.20 8.68 7.87
C ILE A 92 13.57 7.98 6.56
N ASN A 93 14.53 7.05 6.63
CA ASN A 93 15.04 6.31 5.47
C ASN A 93 13.94 5.49 4.76
N VAL A 94 12.93 5.01 5.49
CA VAL A 94 11.79 4.26 4.93
C VAL A 94 10.77 5.20 4.29
N ILE A 95 10.40 6.28 4.98
CA ILE A 95 9.47 7.30 4.47
C ILE A 95 10.00 7.93 3.18
N ILE A 96 11.26 8.36 3.17
CA ILE A 96 11.88 9.06 2.04
C ILE A 96 12.03 8.15 0.81
N LYS A 97 12.52 6.91 0.97
CA LYS A 97 12.57 5.92 -0.11
C LYS A 97 11.18 5.68 -0.73
N THR A 98 10.14 5.58 0.10
CA THR A 98 8.75 5.39 -0.35
C THR A 98 8.26 6.58 -1.19
N TRP A 99 8.51 7.81 -0.74
CA TRP A 99 8.14 9.04 -1.43
C TRP A 99 8.84 9.20 -2.78
N PHE A 100 10.16 9.00 -2.83
CA PHE A 100 10.96 9.05 -4.07
C PHE A 100 10.44 8.06 -5.11
N HIS A 101 10.14 6.84 -4.68
CA HIS A 101 9.58 5.79 -5.53
C HIS A 101 8.18 6.15 -6.06
N GLU A 102 7.33 6.80 -5.24
CA GLU A 102 6.02 7.28 -5.70
C GLU A 102 6.14 8.43 -6.70
N LYS A 103 6.93 9.47 -6.38
CA LYS A 103 7.19 10.64 -7.25
C LYS A 103 7.66 10.20 -8.64
N ARG A 104 8.57 9.21 -8.74
CA ARG A 104 9.07 8.68 -10.03
C ARG A 104 8.10 7.77 -10.78
N ARG A 105 7.14 7.15 -10.11
CA ARG A 105 6.09 6.35 -10.78
C ARG A 105 5.00 7.22 -11.41
N ARG A 106 4.58 8.32 -10.76
CA ARG A 106 3.53 9.24 -11.24
C ARG A 106 3.65 9.67 -12.72
N PRO A 107 4.81 10.14 -13.26
CA PRO A 107 4.89 10.63 -14.65
C PRO A 107 4.62 9.57 -15.73
N ARG A 108 4.80 8.28 -15.44
CA ARG A 108 4.55 7.20 -16.43
C ARG A 108 3.06 6.91 -16.64
N PHE A 109 2.20 7.20 -15.67
CA PHE A 109 0.76 7.00 -15.77
C PHE A 109 0.03 8.22 -16.35
N ALA A 110 0.45 9.45 -16.01
CA ALA A 110 -0.13 10.67 -16.56
C ALA A 110 -0.06 10.71 -18.10
N ARG A 111 1.08 10.32 -18.69
CA ARG A 111 1.25 10.21 -20.16
C ARG A 111 0.52 9.01 -20.80
N ARG A 112 -0.18 8.19 -20.02
CA ARG A 112 -0.95 7.02 -20.48
C ARG A 112 -2.46 7.14 -20.21
N LEU A 113 -2.93 8.27 -19.68
CA LEU A 113 -4.33 8.64 -19.88
C LEU A 113 -4.59 8.67 -21.40
N PRO A 114 -5.55 7.90 -21.94
CA PRO A 114 -5.84 7.95 -23.34
C PRO A 114 -6.39 9.34 -23.66
N SER A 115 -5.64 10.12 -24.44
CA SER A 115 -6.16 11.34 -25.08
C SER A 115 -7.53 10.99 -25.67
N THR A 116 -8.58 11.64 -25.15
CA THR A 116 -9.97 11.25 -25.38
C THR A 116 -10.27 11.40 -26.87
N LYS A 117 -10.19 10.27 -27.57
CA LYS A 117 -9.96 10.20 -29.02
C LYS A 117 -11.22 10.58 -29.80
N LYS A 118 -11.48 11.88 -29.85
CA LYS A 118 -12.21 12.61 -30.91
C LYS A 118 -13.27 11.76 -31.61
N HIS A 119 -14.31 11.36 -30.88
CA HIS A 119 -15.65 11.33 -31.47
C HIS A 119 -15.93 12.79 -31.84
N ARG A 120 -15.83 13.23 -33.10
CA ARG A 120 -16.35 12.66 -34.36
C ARG A 120 -17.88 12.59 -34.32
N GLY A 121 -18.46 13.74 -34.68
CA GLY A 121 -19.77 13.91 -35.31
C GLY A 121 -20.89 13.00 -34.83
N THR A 122 -21.70 13.54 -33.93
CA THR A 122 -23.15 13.33 -34.01
C THR A 122 -23.77 14.71 -34.18
N ASP A 123 -23.84 15.18 -35.43
CA ASP A 123 -24.81 16.22 -35.77
C ASP A 123 -26.20 15.64 -35.53
N ASN A 124 -26.92 16.18 -34.55
CA ASN A 124 -28.37 16.07 -34.51
C ASN A 124 -28.91 17.47 -34.78
N SER A 125 -29.29 17.70 -36.04
CA SER A 125 -30.06 18.88 -36.43
C SER A 125 -31.34 18.94 -35.61
N THR A 126 -31.60 20.08 -34.98
CA THR A 126 -32.96 20.55 -34.74
C THR A 126 -33.14 21.77 -35.60
N ASP A 127 -33.95 21.64 -36.66
CA ASP A 127 -34.28 22.73 -37.57
C ASP A 127 -34.83 23.96 -36.83
N ASN A 128 -34.42 25.15 -37.30
CA ASN A 128 -35.33 26.27 -37.48
C ASN A 128 -34.70 27.34 -38.41
N GLU A 129 -35.15 27.30 -39.67
CA GLU A 129 -35.24 28.40 -40.64
C GLU A 129 -34.29 29.61 -40.54
N LYS A 130 -33.37 29.72 -41.51
CA LYS A 130 -33.47 30.79 -42.54
C LYS A 130 -32.55 30.58 -43.76
N PRO A 131 -33.05 30.78 -44.99
CA PRO A 131 -32.22 30.69 -46.19
C PRO A 131 -31.49 32.01 -46.48
N ARG A 132 -30.17 31.94 -46.66
CA ARG A 132 -29.43 32.91 -47.50
C ARG A 132 -28.37 32.18 -48.33
N SER A 133 -28.56 32.24 -49.65
CA SER A 133 -27.67 31.70 -50.65
C SER A 133 -26.39 32.53 -50.81
N VAL A 134 -25.22 31.91 -50.67
CA VAL A 134 -23.97 32.44 -51.24
C VAL A 134 -23.23 31.32 -51.99
N VAL A 135 -23.36 31.38 -53.31
CA VAL A 135 -22.39 31.02 -54.36
C VAL A 135 -21.28 30.01 -53.99
N VAL A 136 -21.37 28.84 -54.64
CA VAL A 136 -20.30 27.86 -54.80
C VAL A 136 -18.99 28.49 -55.27
N LYS A 137 -17.87 28.14 -54.62
CA LYS A 137 -16.62 27.85 -55.34
C LYS A 137 -16.12 26.46 -54.94
N GLN A 138 -15.97 25.63 -55.96
CA GLN A 138 -15.40 24.29 -55.94
C GLN A 138 -13.88 24.40 -56.20
N GLU A 139 -13.16 23.28 -56.14
CA GLU A 139 -11.69 23.16 -56.29
C GLU A 139 -10.96 23.68 -55.03
N ASP A 140 -10.18 22.86 -54.32
CA ASP A 140 -9.06 22.07 -54.85
C ASP A 140 -9.01 20.59 -54.34
N LEU A 141 -8.19 19.75 -54.98
CA LEU A 141 -8.13 18.29 -54.76
C LEU A 141 -7.12 17.88 -53.68
N ALA A 142 -7.60 17.49 -52.50
CA ALA A 142 -6.82 16.74 -51.51
C ALA A 142 -7.17 15.24 -51.54
N GLN A 143 -6.21 14.40 -51.95
CA GLN A 143 -6.43 12.95 -52.10
C GLN A 143 -6.69 12.24 -50.75
N PRO A 144 -7.61 11.25 -50.70
CA PRO A 144 -7.86 10.48 -49.49
C PRO A 144 -6.69 9.52 -49.19
N MET A 145 -5.80 9.91 -48.28
CA MET A 145 -4.71 9.05 -47.82
C MET A 145 -5.22 7.68 -47.33
N THR A 146 -4.71 6.61 -47.93
CA THR A 146 -5.12 5.24 -47.59
C THR A 146 -4.66 4.87 -46.18
N LEU A 147 -5.61 4.48 -45.32
CA LEU A 147 -5.34 4.07 -43.95
C LEU A 147 -4.57 2.74 -43.94
N ARG A 148 -3.24 2.83 -43.80
CA ARG A 148 -2.36 1.66 -43.62
C ARG A 148 -2.87 0.77 -42.50
N LYS A 149 -3.35 -0.43 -42.85
CA LYS A 149 -3.73 -1.49 -41.91
C LYS A 149 -2.53 -1.81 -41.00
N ARG A 150 -2.59 -1.40 -39.74
CA ARG A 150 -1.62 -1.86 -38.73
C ARG A 150 -1.91 -3.33 -38.45
N HIS A 151 -0.95 -4.21 -38.75
CA HIS A 151 -1.05 -5.61 -38.35
C HIS A 151 -1.17 -5.70 -36.82
N VAL A 152 -2.27 -6.29 -36.35
CA VAL A 152 -2.39 -6.71 -34.97
C VAL A 152 -1.55 -7.98 -34.85
N HIS A 153 -0.43 -7.92 -34.13
CA HIS A 153 0.26 -9.15 -33.73
C HIS A 153 -0.69 -9.97 -32.84
N PRO A 154 -0.94 -11.25 -33.15
CA PRO A 154 -1.66 -12.13 -32.24
C PRO A 154 -0.87 -12.21 -30.93
N ASN A 155 -1.58 -12.15 -29.80
CA ASN A 155 -0.93 -12.13 -28.50
C ASN A 155 -0.18 -13.44 -28.26
N ARG A 156 1.06 -13.30 -27.75
CA ARG A 156 1.94 -14.41 -27.38
C ARG A 156 1.19 -15.38 -26.46
N ALA A 157 1.18 -16.67 -26.83
CA ALA A 157 0.40 -17.68 -26.13
C ALA A 157 0.73 -17.75 -24.63
N TYR A 158 -0.28 -18.11 -23.82
CA TYR A 158 -0.07 -18.50 -22.43
C TYR A 158 0.88 -19.71 -22.40
N VAL A 159 2.02 -19.56 -21.74
CA VAL A 159 2.83 -20.70 -21.31
C VAL A 159 2.27 -21.13 -19.96
N ASP A 160 1.54 -22.24 -19.96
CA ASP A 160 1.06 -22.86 -18.74
C ASP A 160 2.25 -23.48 -17.99
N LEU A 161 2.47 -23.05 -16.74
CA LEU A 161 3.57 -23.50 -15.88
C LEU A 161 3.08 -24.40 -14.74
N SER A 162 1.95 -25.09 -14.93
CA SER A 162 1.35 -26.00 -13.94
C SER A 162 1.98 -27.42 -13.87
N ALA A 163 3.24 -27.60 -14.32
CA ALA A 163 3.89 -28.92 -14.39
C ALA A 163 5.37 -28.92 -13.96
N CYS A 164 5.64 -28.71 -12.67
CA CYS A 164 6.95 -28.98 -12.04
C CYS A 164 6.79 -29.82 -10.77
N SER A 165 6.51 -31.12 -10.95
CA SER A 165 6.47 -32.10 -9.86
C SER A 165 7.83 -32.25 -9.19
N ARG A 166 7.89 -32.15 -7.86
CA ARG A 166 9.09 -32.48 -7.07
C ARG A 166 9.38 -33.99 -7.13
N PRO A 167 10.57 -34.44 -7.58
CA PRO A 167 11.14 -35.69 -7.09
C PRO A 167 11.67 -35.49 -5.66
N ALA A 168 11.73 -36.57 -4.88
CA ALA A 168 12.25 -36.58 -3.51
C ALA A 168 13.61 -37.30 -3.43
N SER A 169 14.34 -37.06 -2.33
CA SER A 169 15.45 -37.85 -1.80
C SER A 169 16.56 -38.34 -2.75
N GLY A 170 17.73 -37.70 -2.67
CA GLY A 170 19.01 -38.25 -3.10
C GLY A 170 20.09 -37.93 -2.06
N SER A 171 20.73 -38.95 -1.51
CA SER A 171 21.79 -38.83 -0.49
C SER A 171 23.12 -39.38 -1.02
N LEU A 172 24.19 -39.14 -0.26
CA LEU A 172 25.54 -39.75 -0.29
C LEU A 172 26.67 -39.12 -1.13
N ALA A 173 27.87 -39.46 -0.64
CA ALA A 173 29.17 -39.50 -1.30
C ALA A 173 29.98 -38.19 -1.48
N LYS A 174 30.87 -38.00 -0.50
CA LYS A 174 32.30 -37.68 -0.68
C LYS A 174 32.85 -37.91 -2.10
N SER A 175 33.62 -36.94 -2.60
CA SER A 175 34.98 -37.21 -3.09
C SER A 175 35.84 -35.95 -2.98
N ALA A 176 37.16 -36.11 -2.96
CA ALA A 176 38.12 -35.02 -2.99
C ALA A 176 39.21 -35.35 -4.00
N PHE A 177 39.52 -34.39 -4.88
CA PHE A 177 40.73 -34.29 -5.70
C PHE A 177 41.06 -32.79 -5.75
N THR A 178 42.14 -32.28 -5.14
CA THR A 178 43.58 -32.44 -5.43
C THR A 178 44.02 -31.91 -6.80
N SER A 179 44.60 -30.70 -6.75
CA SER A 179 45.69 -30.23 -7.63
C SER A 179 45.32 -29.91 -9.11
N SER A 180 46.07 -29.09 -9.86
CA SER A 180 47.40 -28.49 -9.60
C SER A 180 47.53 -27.07 -10.22
N SER A 181 48.34 -26.21 -9.56
CA SER A 181 49.40 -25.31 -10.12
C SER A 181 49.26 -24.74 -11.56
N LEU A 182 49.49 -23.45 -11.84
CA LEU A 182 50.72 -22.62 -11.81
C LEU A 182 50.27 -21.15 -12.16
N LEU A 183 51.00 -20.02 -12.13
CA LEU A 183 52.27 -19.42 -11.62
C LEU A 183 52.14 -17.88 -11.89
N ALA A 184 52.90 -16.90 -11.38
CA ALA A 184 53.97 -16.77 -10.37
C ALA A 184 54.04 -15.28 -9.91
N SER A 185 54.64 -15.02 -8.73
CA SER A 185 55.31 -13.75 -8.32
C SER A 185 54.51 -12.42 -8.32
N SER A 186 54.79 -11.40 -7.52
CA SER A 186 55.55 -11.17 -6.26
C SER A 186 55.10 -9.77 -5.74
N SER A 187 55.22 -9.33 -4.48
CA SER A 187 56.26 -9.59 -3.47
C SER A 187 55.77 -9.37 -2.03
N SER A 188 56.42 -10.06 -1.09
CA SER A 188 56.58 -9.78 0.35
C SER A 188 55.97 -8.51 1.00
N ALA A 189 55.17 -8.71 2.06
CA ALA A 189 55.34 -8.02 3.35
C ALA A 189 54.82 -8.89 4.52
N SER A 190 55.49 -8.79 5.66
CA SER A 190 55.36 -9.59 6.89
C SER A 190 54.02 -9.49 7.65
N ALA A 191 53.62 -10.64 8.25
CA ALA A 191 53.16 -10.84 9.64
C ALA A 191 52.42 -9.70 10.39
N SER A 192 51.34 -9.99 11.13
CA SER A 192 51.37 -10.94 12.26
C SER A 192 50.01 -11.56 12.60
N SER A 193 50.04 -12.70 13.32
CA SER A 193 48.88 -13.48 13.73
C SER A 193 48.31 -13.08 15.09
N SER A 194 46.97 -12.99 15.18
CA SER A 194 46.22 -13.04 16.45
C SER A 194 44.97 -13.91 16.29
N SER A 195 44.96 -15.09 16.90
CA SER A 195 43.87 -16.05 16.85
C SER A 195 42.94 -15.94 18.06
N SER A 196 41.65 -15.69 17.84
CA SER A 196 40.62 -15.67 18.89
C SER A 196 39.38 -16.47 18.47
N SER A 197 39.34 -17.75 18.85
CA SER A 197 38.23 -18.65 18.55
C SER A 197 37.03 -18.40 19.47
N ALA A 198 35.88 -17.99 18.92
CA ALA A 198 34.62 -17.88 19.65
C ALA A 198 33.73 -19.11 19.40
N PRO A 199 33.19 -19.78 20.44
CA PRO A 199 32.36 -20.98 20.29
C PRO A 199 30.91 -20.66 19.89
N ALA A 200 30.30 -21.52 19.08
CA ALA A 200 28.90 -21.38 18.64
C ALA A 200 27.91 -21.93 19.70
N PRO A 201 26.91 -21.15 20.15
CA PRO A 201 25.88 -21.62 21.08
C PRO A 201 24.86 -22.53 20.38
N SER A 202 24.82 -23.81 20.76
CA SER A 202 23.88 -24.80 20.21
C SER A 202 22.72 -25.03 21.17
N TYR A 203 21.55 -24.42 20.91
CA TYR A 203 20.37 -24.55 21.80
C TYR A 203 19.07 -24.92 21.07
N SER A 204 18.76 -26.22 21.14
CA SER A 204 17.43 -26.81 21.38
C SER A 204 16.18 -26.16 20.76
N ALA A 205 15.67 -26.80 19.70
CA ALA A 205 14.28 -26.62 19.28
C ALA A 205 13.32 -27.36 20.25
N SER A 206 12.63 -26.62 21.12
CA SER A 206 11.61 -27.18 22.03
C SER A 206 10.24 -27.26 21.36
N ALA A 207 9.80 -28.47 21.03
CA ALA A 207 8.46 -28.73 20.51
C ALA A 207 7.42 -28.82 21.64
N SER A 208 6.76 -27.71 21.96
CA SER A 208 5.65 -27.68 22.92
C SER A 208 4.35 -28.18 22.28
N ARG A 209 3.74 -29.19 22.92
CA ARG A 209 2.56 -29.91 22.42
C ARG A 209 1.28 -29.08 22.61
N ALA A 210 0.27 -29.32 21.77
CA ALA A 210 -1.09 -28.89 22.05
C ALA A 210 -1.64 -29.63 23.29
N SER A 211 -2.36 -28.90 24.15
CA SER A 211 -3.15 -29.45 25.25
C SER A 211 -4.53 -28.82 25.24
N HIS A 212 -5.57 -29.65 25.16
CA HIS A 212 -6.95 -29.20 25.22
C HIS A 212 -7.32 -28.86 26.67
N SER A 213 -8.05 -27.75 26.88
CA SER A 213 -8.45 -27.27 28.22
C SER A 213 -9.90 -26.79 28.21
N SER A 214 -10.83 -27.73 27.96
CA SER A 214 -12.27 -27.47 27.96
C SER A 214 -12.84 -27.49 29.39
N TYR A 215 -12.82 -26.33 30.07
CA TYR A 215 -13.46 -26.15 31.37
C TYR A 215 -14.61 -25.15 31.29
N ALA A 216 -15.84 -25.66 31.18
CA ALA A 216 -17.04 -24.87 31.36
C ALA A 216 -17.36 -24.77 32.86
N VAL A 217 -17.29 -23.57 33.42
CA VAL A 217 -17.80 -23.24 34.76
C VAL A 217 -18.65 -21.97 34.65
N GLY A 218 -19.87 -22.01 35.19
CA GLY A 218 -20.85 -20.93 35.05
C GLY A 218 -20.48 -19.67 35.85
N GLY A 219 -20.79 -18.50 35.31
CA GLY A 219 -20.53 -17.20 35.91
C GLY A 219 -21.67 -16.22 35.67
N THR A 220 -22.83 -16.45 36.28
CA THR A 220 -24.04 -15.65 36.07
C THR A 220 -23.89 -14.24 36.67
N ARG A 221 -23.50 -13.26 35.85
CA ARG A 221 -23.64 -11.83 36.19
C ARG A 221 -24.25 -11.05 35.04
N GLN A 222 -25.47 -10.57 35.24
CA GLN A 222 -26.06 -9.53 34.42
C GLN A 222 -25.29 -8.22 34.65
N GLY A 223 -24.80 -7.64 33.57
CA GLY A 223 -24.28 -6.27 33.52
C GLY A 223 -24.66 -5.68 32.17
N SER A 224 -25.51 -4.66 32.16
CA SER A 224 -26.07 -4.08 30.92
C SER A 224 -25.05 -3.19 30.19
N GLY A 225 -23.98 -3.79 29.67
CA GLY A 225 -23.15 -3.19 28.63
C GLY A 225 -23.84 -3.36 27.28
N SER A 226 -24.25 -2.25 26.65
CA SER A 226 -24.86 -2.24 25.31
C SER A 226 -23.82 -2.50 24.21
N ASN A 227 -23.32 -3.73 24.18
CA ASN A 227 -22.33 -4.21 23.21
C ASN A 227 -23.05 -4.41 21.85
N PRO A 228 -22.57 -3.87 20.71
CA PRO A 228 -23.24 -3.99 19.43
C PRO A 228 -23.29 -5.46 18.97
N GLN A 229 -24.47 -6.07 19.09
CA GLN A 229 -24.70 -7.47 18.78
C GLN A 229 -24.55 -7.71 17.27
N LEU A 230 -23.64 -8.61 16.89
CA LEU A 230 -23.44 -9.03 15.50
C LEU A 230 -24.77 -9.59 14.93
N PRO A 231 -25.10 -9.30 13.66
CA PRO A 231 -26.37 -9.69 13.06
C PRO A 231 -26.53 -11.22 13.04
N SER A 232 -27.71 -11.69 13.43
CA SER A 232 -28.04 -13.11 13.45
C SER A 232 -28.07 -13.71 12.04
N ASN A 233 -27.54 -14.93 11.88
CA ASN A 233 -27.44 -15.64 10.59
C ASN A 233 -28.78 -16.13 10.00
N ASN A 234 -29.92 -15.77 10.59
CA ASN A 234 -31.23 -16.06 9.99
C ASN A 234 -31.40 -15.22 8.71
N PRO A 235 -31.69 -15.83 7.55
CA PRO A 235 -31.88 -15.07 6.31
C PRO A 235 -33.08 -14.11 6.46
N PRO A 236 -32.89 -12.79 6.33
CA PRO A 236 -33.97 -11.83 6.55
C PRO A 236 -35.04 -11.97 5.47
N SER A 237 -36.29 -12.15 5.89
CA SER A 237 -37.46 -12.38 5.01
C SER A 237 -37.73 -11.25 4.01
N ASP A 238 -37.17 -10.06 4.25
CA ASP A 238 -37.14 -8.94 3.31
C ASP A 238 -35.67 -8.66 2.92
N PRO A 239 -35.27 -8.89 1.65
CA PRO A 239 -33.91 -8.66 1.21
C PRO A 239 -33.54 -7.17 1.09
N THR A 240 -34.51 -6.26 1.09
CA THR A 240 -34.30 -4.80 1.11
C THR A 240 -33.97 -4.30 2.52
N ARG A 241 -34.64 -4.87 3.53
CA ARG A 241 -34.41 -4.59 4.95
C ARG A 241 -32.95 -4.82 5.34
N ALA A 242 -32.34 -5.90 4.86
CA ALA A 242 -30.93 -6.22 5.11
C ALA A 242 -29.93 -5.11 4.70
N VAL A 243 -30.26 -4.29 3.69
CA VAL A 243 -29.42 -3.15 3.29
C VAL A 243 -29.61 -1.97 4.25
N LYS A 244 -30.84 -1.74 4.74
CA LYS A 244 -31.12 -0.74 5.77
C LYS A 244 -30.47 -1.10 7.10
N ASP A 245 -30.62 -2.34 7.55
CA ASP A 245 -30.04 -2.84 8.81
C ASP A 245 -28.51 -2.66 8.81
N TRP A 246 -27.83 -2.91 7.68
CA TRP A 246 -26.39 -2.67 7.51
C TRP A 246 -26.01 -1.18 7.50
N LEU A 247 -26.79 -0.33 6.82
CA LEU A 247 -26.56 1.12 6.85
C LEU A 247 -26.83 1.72 8.23
N ALA A 248 -27.82 1.21 8.96
CA ALA A 248 -28.14 1.59 10.34
C ALA A 248 -27.03 1.20 11.32
N PHE A 249 -26.44 0.01 11.17
CA PHE A 249 -25.24 -0.40 11.92
C PHE A 249 -24.06 0.57 11.76
N HIS A 250 -23.92 1.19 10.59
CA HIS A 250 -22.92 2.24 10.31
C HIS A 250 -23.42 3.68 10.59
N GLY A 251 -24.63 3.88 11.13
CA GLY A 251 -25.19 5.21 11.41
C GLY A 251 -25.54 6.05 10.17
N ILE A 252 -25.71 5.41 9.02
CA ILE A 252 -25.91 6.03 7.69
C ILE A 252 -27.18 5.54 6.97
N GLU A 253 -28.20 5.07 7.69
CA GLU A 253 -29.48 4.58 7.12
C GLU A 253 -30.13 5.59 6.16
N ALA A 254 -29.98 6.90 6.44
CA ALA A 254 -30.46 7.99 5.59
C ALA A 254 -29.88 8.00 4.15
N LEU A 255 -28.84 7.21 3.86
CA LEU A 255 -28.27 7.02 2.52
C LEU A 255 -28.89 5.86 1.72
N TYR A 256 -29.85 5.12 2.30
CA TYR A 256 -30.53 4.01 1.63
C TYR A 256 -31.13 4.39 0.26
N PRO A 257 -31.78 5.56 0.05
CA PRO A 257 -32.28 5.95 -1.27
C PRO A 257 -31.20 6.00 -2.35
N GLN A 258 -30.01 6.54 -2.04
CA GLN A 258 -28.88 6.65 -2.95
C GLN A 258 -28.28 5.27 -3.27
N PHE A 259 -28.21 4.36 -2.29
CA PHE A 259 -27.83 2.96 -2.54
C PHE A 259 -28.86 2.26 -3.45
N ALA A 260 -30.16 2.48 -3.22
CA ALA A 260 -31.23 1.92 -4.04
C ALA A 260 -31.22 2.45 -5.48
N GLU A 261 -30.91 3.73 -5.69
CA GLU A 261 -30.74 4.36 -7.01
C GLU A 261 -29.44 3.95 -7.72
N ALA A 262 -28.39 3.66 -6.94
CA ALA A 262 -27.17 2.99 -7.43
C ALA A 262 -27.39 1.51 -7.79
N GLY A 263 -28.60 0.97 -7.58
CA GLY A 263 -28.98 -0.41 -7.91
C GLY A 263 -28.68 -1.44 -6.80
N ILE A 264 -28.28 -0.98 -5.62
CA ILE A 264 -27.97 -1.81 -4.44
C ILE A 264 -29.23 -1.87 -3.55
N LYS A 265 -30.24 -2.58 -4.05
CA LYS A 265 -31.55 -2.74 -3.38
C LYS A 265 -31.66 -4.00 -2.51
N ASN A 266 -30.66 -4.88 -2.49
CA ASN A 266 -30.69 -6.10 -1.70
C ASN A 266 -29.32 -6.52 -1.14
N SER A 267 -29.36 -7.38 -0.13
CA SER A 267 -28.18 -8.01 0.51
C SER A 267 -27.20 -8.64 -0.49
N ALA A 268 -27.70 -9.31 -1.53
CA ALA A 268 -26.85 -9.93 -2.55
C ALA A 268 -26.02 -8.92 -3.36
N LYS A 269 -26.62 -7.79 -3.78
CA LYS A 269 -25.88 -6.69 -4.44
C LYS A 269 -24.94 -5.98 -3.47
N LEU A 270 -25.31 -5.85 -2.20
CA LEU A 270 -24.47 -5.24 -1.16
C LEU A 270 -23.23 -6.10 -0.86
N GLY A 271 -23.40 -7.40 -0.61
CA GLY A 271 -22.29 -8.34 -0.43
C GLY A 271 -21.36 -8.39 -1.65
N PHE A 272 -21.93 -8.40 -2.86
CA PHE A 272 -21.14 -8.28 -4.08
C PHE A 272 -20.39 -6.95 -4.18
N SER A 273 -20.93 -5.84 -3.65
CA SER A 273 -20.24 -4.53 -3.62
C SER A 273 -19.06 -4.48 -2.64
N ILE A 274 -19.08 -5.25 -1.55
CA ILE A 274 -17.93 -5.40 -0.65
C ILE A 274 -16.76 -6.08 -1.39
N SER A 275 -17.05 -7.08 -2.24
CA SER A 275 -16.04 -7.76 -3.08
C SER A 275 -15.54 -6.94 -4.28
N TRP A 276 -15.97 -5.69 -4.46
CA TRP A 276 -15.48 -4.83 -5.56
C TRP A 276 -14.05 -4.31 -5.31
N SER A 277 -13.34 -4.02 -6.41
CA SER A 277 -12.06 -3.30 -6.35
C SER A 277 -12.23 -1.91 -5.72
N THR A 278 -11.19 -1.42 -5.05
CA THR A 278 -11.19 -0.13 -4.34
C THR A 278 -11.59 1.03 -5.26
N GLU A 279 -11.19 1.00 -6.54
CA GLU A 279 -11.60 2.00 -7.54
C GLU A 279 -13.11 1.97 -7.81
N ARG A 280 -13.72 0.78 -7.88
CA ARG A 280 -15.17 0.64 -8.11
C ARG A 280 -15.99 0.98 -6.87
N ARG A 281 -15.49 0.66 -5.66
CA ARG A 281 -16.06 1.14 -4.39
C ARG A 281 -15.96 2.67 -4.29
N ARG A 282 -14.84 3.27 -4.73
CA ARG A 282 -14.66 4.73 -4.78
C ARG A 282 -15.59 5.42 -5.80
N LYS A 283 -15.88 4.77 -6.94
CA LYS A 283 -16.89 5.24 -7.90
C LYS A 283 -18.31 5.19 -7.34
N LEU A 284 -18.66 4.19 -6.53
CA LEU A 284 -19.93 4.15 -5.79
C LEU A 284 -20.01 5.29 -4.76
N PHE A 285 -18.97 5.45 -3.94
CA PHE A 285 -18.85 6.54 -2.96
C PHE A 285 -19.03 7.92 -3.64
N ASN A 286 -18.27 8.20 -4.71
CA ASN A 286 -18.39 9.46 -5.45
C ASN A 286 -19.80 9.68 -6.03
N ARG A 287 -20.48 8.62 -6.49
CA ARG A 287 -21.88 8.73 -6.99
C ARG A 287 -22.84 9.09 -5.87
N ILE A 288 -22.71 8.47 -4.69
CA ILE A 288 -23.57 8.76 -3.52
C ILE A 288 -23.33 10.20 -3.01
N MET A 289 -22.07 10.63 -2.91
CA MET A 289 -21.70 12.00 -2.53
C MET A 289 -22.19 13.04 -3.54
N GLY A 290 -22.25 12.72 -4.83
CA GLY A 290 -22.77 13.62 -5.86
C GLY A 290 -24.29 13.77 -5.90
N MET A 291 -25.04 13.03 -5.07
CA MET A 291 -26.52 13.01 -5.09
C MET A 291 -27.18 13.84 -4.00
N LYS A 292 -26.45 14.24 -2.96
CA LYS A 292 -26.98 15.06 -1.85
C LYS A 292 -25.86 15.72 -1.08
N GLU A 293 -26.17 16.84 -0.43
CA GLU A 293 -25.40 17.31 0.72
C GLU A 293 -25.42 16.23 1.82
N ILE A 294 -24.26 15.59 2.03
CA ILE A 294 -24.01 14.56 3.03
C ILE A 294 -23.08 15.17 4.08
N THR A 295 -23.35 14.94 5.36
CA THR A 295 -22.51 15.53 6.42
C THR A 295 -21.14 14.87 6.47
N PHE A 296 -20.11 15.60 6.88
CA PHE A 296 -18.74 15.07 7.01
C PHE A 296 -18.66 13.78 7.85
N TYR A 297 -19.51 13.66 8.88
CA TYR A 297 -19.64 12.43 9.68
C TYR A 297 -20.18 11.25 8.86
N GLN A 298 -21.25 11.47 8.07
CA GLN A 298 -21.81 10.45 7.18
C GLN A 298 -20.83 10.08 6.06
N GLU A 299 -20.05 11.03 5.55
CA GLU A 299 -18.98 10.78 4.58
C GLU A 299 -17.89 9.86 5.17
N ALA A 300 -17.44 10.14 6.40
CA ALA A 300 -16.46 9.31 7.11
C ALA A 300 -16.99 7.90 7.36
N GLN A 301 -18.22 7.76 7.87
CA GLN A 301 -18.85 6.45 8.08
C GLN A 301 -19.05 5.68 6.76
N LEU A 302 -19.41 6.35 5.67
CA LEU A 302 -19.53 5.73 4.35
C LEU A 302 -18.18 5.22 3.81
N LYS A 303 -17.07 5.93 4.07
CA LYS A 303 -15.70 5.43 3.74
C LYS A 303 -15.35 4.19 4.55
N VAL A 304 -15.63 4.17 5.85
CA VAL A 304 -15.40 3.02 6.73
C VAL A 304 -16.24 1.83 6.29
N ALA A 305 -17.54 2.01 6.08
CA ALA A 305 -18.47 0.98 5.64
C ALA A 305 -18.10 0.40 4.26
N LEU A 306 -17.59 1.22 3.34
CA LEU A 306 -17.08 0.79 2.04
C LEU A 306 -15.60 0.34 2.06
N GLY A 307 -14.87 0.46 3.17
CA GLY A 307 -13.45 0.12 3.31
C GLY A 307 -12.51 0.85 2.33
N LEU A 308 -12.60 2.19 2.27
CA LEU A 308 -12.03 3.07 1.22
C LEU A 308 -10.85 3.98 1.61
#